data_AF-A0A1G3XVE5-F1
#
_entry.id   AF-A0A1G3XVE5-F1
#
_cell.length_a   1.000
_cell.length_b   1.000
_cell.length_c   1.000
_cell.angle_alpha   90.00
_cell.angle_beta   90.00
_cell.angle_gamma   90.00
#
_symmetry.space_group_name_H-M   'P 1'
#
loop_
_entity.id
_entity.type
_entity.pdbx_description
1 polymer ?
#
loop_
_entity_poly.entity_id
_entity_poly.type
_entity_poly.pdbx_seq_one_letter_code
_entity_poly.pdbx_strand_id
1 'polypeptide(L)'
;MSSPVNLLRKQVVSEIRKRRLIFFTIILLSFIYLFISLIFGDMGLLKYRELNKTKIRLGTQIEEISKENEQLRSHINSLKEEPFYTEKYAREDFGLAKPDEYIFQYDR
;
A
#
# COMPACT_ATOMS: atom_id res chain seq x y z
N MET A 1 48.09 -60.34 7.31
CA MET A 1 48.76 -59.02 7.25
C MET A 1 48.27 -58.27 6.02
N SER A 2 47.45 -57.23 6.19
CA SER A 2 46.96 -56.41 5.07
C SER A 2 48.07 -55.51 4.53
N SER A 3 48.38 -55.62 3.24
CA SER A 3 49.44 -54.87 2.56
C SER A 3 49.26 -53.35 2.69
N PRO A 4 50.32 -52.57 3.00
CA PRO A 4 50.25 -51.14 3.28
C PRO A 4 49.66 -50.29 2.13
N VAL A 5 49.74 -50.79 0.89
CA VAL A 5 49.15 -50.14 -0.30
C VAL A 5 47.61 -50.01 -0.19
N ASN A 6 46.95 -50.95 0.49
CA ASN A 6 45.48 -50.92 0.65
C ASN A 6 45.01 -49.87 1.67
N LEU A 7 45.85 -49.50 2.64
CA LEU A 7 45.51 -48.51 3.66
C LEU A 7 45.57 -47.08 3.09
N LEU A 8 46.61 -46.78 2.31
CA LEU A 8 46.76 -45.48 1.64
C LEU A 8 45.64 -45.21 0.64
N ARG A 9 45.25 -46.22 -0.16
CA ARG A 9 44.11 -46.10 -1.08
C ARG A 9 42.79 -45.83 -0.35
N LYS A 10 42.55 -46.49 0.78
CA LYS A 10 41.35 -46.24 1.61
C LYS A 10 41.35 -44.83 2.20
N GLN A 11 42.50 -44.32 2.61
CA GLN A 11 42.66 -42.97 3.14
C GLN A 11 42.43 -41.89 2.06
N VAL A 12 42.96 -42.06 0.85
CA VAL A 12 42.72 -41.11 -0.24
C VAL A 12 41.23 -41.06 -0.61
N VAL A 13 40.55 -42.22 -0.68
CA VAL A 13 39.11 -42.27 -0.98
C VAL A 13 38.27 -41.63 0.12
N SER A 14 38.64 -41.81 1.40
CA SER A 14 37.90 -41.21 2.51
C SER A 14 38.06 -39.68 2.56
N GLU A 15 39.26 -39.16 2.29
CA GLU A 15 39.50 -37.71 2.23
C GLU A 15 38.78 -37.05 1.04
N ILE A 16 38.76 -37.69 -0.13
CA ILE A 16 37.97 -37.21 -1.28
C ILE A 16 36.47 -37.18 -0.95
N ARG A 17 35.96 -38.19 -0.24
CA ARG A 17 34.56 -38.27 0.17
C ARG A 17 34.20 -37.17 1.18
N LYS A 18 35.05 -36.92 2.18
CA LYS A 18 34.87 -35.81 3.14
C LYS A 18 34.84 -34.46 2.44
N ARG A 19 35.79 -34.20 1.54
CA ARG A 19 35.87 -32.93 0.81
C ARG A 19 34.63 -32.70 -0.08
N ARG A 20 34.12 -33.77 -0.69
CA ARG A 20 32.87 -33.74 -1.45
C ARG A 20 31.65 -33.46 -0.57
N LEU A 21 31.55 -34.08 0.60
CA LEU A 21 30.47 -33.82 1.56
C LEU A 21 30.49 -32.36 2.04
N ILE A 22 31.67 -31.83 2.41
CA ILE A 22 31.83 -30.42 2.82
C ILE A 22 31.41 -29.48 1.69
N PHE A 23 31.77 -29.78 0.45
CA PHE A 23 31.36 -28.96 -0.69
C PHE A 23 29.83 -28.97 -0.88
N PHE A 24 29.19 -30.13 -0.79
CA PHE A 24 27.73 -30.24 -0.88
C PHE A 24 27.02 -29.55 0.29
N THR A 25 27.54 -29.64 1.51
CA THR A 25 26.93 -28.96 2.67
C THR A 25 27.03 -27.44 2.54
N ILE A 26 28.16 -26.91 2.04
CA ILE A 26 28.32 -25.47 1.77
C ILE A 26 27.34 -25.01 0.69
N ILE A 27 27.20 -25.77 -0.40
CA ILE A 27 26.23 -25.46 -1.45
C ILE A 27 24.81 -25.45 -0.89
N LEU A 28 24.45 -26.47 -0.12
CA LEU A 28 23.12 -26.58 0.48
C LEU A 28 22.83 -25.40 1.41
N LEU A 29 23.78 -25.03 2.28
CA LEU A 29 23.66 -23.88 3.16
C LEU A 29 23.51 -22.57 2.40
N SER A 30 24.26 -22.39 1.30
CA SER A 30 24.15 -21.22 0.42
C SER A 30 22.76 -21.13 -0.21
N PHE A 31 22.23 -22.24 -0.73
CA PHE A 31 20.87 -22.28 -1.26
C PHE A 31 19.82 -21.97 -0.19
N ILE A 32 19.94 -22.53 1.01
CA ILE A 32 19.02 -22.24 2.12
C ILE A 32 19.06 -20.75 2.47
N TYR A 33 20.25 -20.15 2.55
CA TYR A 33 20.41 -18.72 2.80
C TYR A 33 19.73 -17.87 1.71
N LEU A 34 19.93 -18.21 0.44
CA LEU A 34 19.27 -17.53 -0.68
C LEU A 34 17.76 -17.66 -0.62
N PHE A 35 17.23 -18.85 -0.31
CA PHE A 35 15.80 -19.07 -0.15
C PHE A 35 15.21 -18.23 0.98
N ILE A 36 15.87 -18.18 2.14
CA ILE A 36 15.45 -17.35 3.27
C ILE A 36 15.48 -15.88 2.87
N SER A 37 16.57 -15.41 2.25
CA SER A 37 16.70 -14.03 1.79
C SER A 37 15.66 -13.66 0.73
N LEU A 38 15.24 -14.60 -0.13
CA LEU A 38 14.22 -14.35 -1.15
C LEU A 38 12.82 -14.25 -0.53
N ILE A 39 12.54 -15.04 0.51
CA ILE A 39 11.24 -15.06 1.18
C ILE A 39 11.10 -13.89 2.17
N PHE A 40 12.16 -13.62 2.95
CA PHE A 40 12.19 -12.66 4.06
C PHE A 40 12.94 -11.37 3.77
N GLY A 41 13.56 -11.21 2.59
CA GLY A 41 14.21 -9.95 2.21
C GLY A 41 13.21 -8.82 1.98
N ASP A 42 13.72 -7.60 1.84
CA ASP A 42 12.92 -6.37 1.70
C ASP A 42 11.96 -6.38 0.50
N MET A 43 12.28 -7.17 -0.55
CA MET A 43 11.43 -7.40 -1.73
C MET A 43 10.80 -8.81 -1.74
N GLY A 44 10.71 -9.45 -0.58
CA GLY A 44 10.19 -10.80 -0.45
C GLY A 44 8.69 -10.91 -0.71
N LEU A 45 8.25 -12.14 -0.97
CA LEU A 45 6.85 -12.48 -1.24
C LEU A 45 5.88 -12.00 -0.14
N LEU A 46 6.33 -11.99 1.12
CA LEU A 46 5.53 -11.50 2.24
C LEU A 46 5.21 -10.00 2.11
N LYS A 47 6.20 -9.19 1.76
CA LYS A 47 6.02 -7.75 1.60
C LYS A 47 5.11 -7.43 0.42
N TYR A 48 5.26 -8.16 -0.68
CA TYR A 48 4.38 -8.03 -1.84
C TYR A 48 2.91 -8.29 -1.48
N ARG A 49 2.63 -9.33 -0.68
CA ARG A 49 1.27 -9.64 -0.23
C ARG A 49 0.68 -8.55 0.67
N GLU A 50 1.48 -7.98 1.56
CA GLU A 50 1.07 -6.86 2.42
C GLU A 50 0.77 -5.60 1.59
N LEU A 51 1.65 -5.26 0.64
CA LEU A 51 1.46 -4.14 -0.26
C LEU A 51 0.19 -4.30 -1.10
N ASN A 52 -0.04 -5.49 -1.63
CA ASN A 52 -1.23 -5.74 -2.45
C ASN A 52 -2.52 -5.62 -1.64
N LYS A 53 -2.54 -6.13 -0.39
CA LYS A 53 -3.66 -5.90 0.53
C LYS A 53 -3.88 -4.42 0.82
N THR A 54 -2.80 -3.69 1.06
CA THR A 54 -2.85 -2.24 1.33
C THR A 54 -3.38 -1.48 0.12
N LYS A 55 -2.93 -1.84 -1.09
CA LYS A 55 -3.42 -1.26 -2.35
C LYS A 55 -4.93 -1.47 -2.51
N ILE A 56 -5.42 -2.68 -2.26
CA ILE A 56 -6.86 -2.98 -2.34
C ILE A 56 -7.63 -2.14 -1.32
N ARG A 57 -7.19 -2.11 -0.06
CA ARG A 57 -7.84 -1.31 1.00
C ARG A 57 -7.87 0.18 0.71
N LEU A 58 -6.79 0.74 0.18
CA LEU A 58 -6.75 2.15 -0.22
C LEU A 58 -7.70 2.41 -1.39
N GLY A 59 -7.78 1.49 -2.37
CA GLY A 59 -8.73 1.59 -3.47
C GLY A 59 -10.18 1.62 -2.99
N THR A 60 -10.55 0.74 -2.06
CA THR A 60 -11.92 0.73 -1.50
C THR A 60 -12.22 1.99 -0.71
N GLN A 61 -11.27 2.51 0.09
CA GLN A 61 -11.44 3.76 0.83
C GLN A 61 -11.62 4.96 -0.10
N ILE A 62 -10.87 5.02 -1.20
CA ILE A 62 -11.03 6.08 -2.21
C ILE A 62 -12.43 6.01 -2.83
N GLU A 63 -12.92 4.81 -3.16
CA GLU A 63 -14.26 4.64 -3.73
C GLU A 63 -15.36 5.06 -2.75
N GLU A 64 -15.25 4.66 -1.47
CA GLU A 64 -16.20 5.05 -0.42
C GLU A 64 -16.23 6.57 -0.22
N ILE A 65 -15.06 7.20 -0.06
CA ILE A 65 -14.93 8.66 0.10
C ILE A 65 -15.43 9.40 -1.15
N SER A 66 -15.21 8.84 -2.34
CA SER A 66 -15.71 9.43 -3.59
C SER A 66 -17.24 9.41 -3.62
N LYS A 67 -17.87 8.30 -3.23
CA LYS A 67 -19.34 8.20 -3.14
C LYS A 67 -19.92 9.16 -2.11
N GLU A 68 -19.29 9.26 -0.94
CA GLU A 68 -19.71 10.20 0.11
C GLU A 68 -19.59 11.65 -0.37
N ASN A 69 -18.50 12.00 -1.04
CA ASN A 69 -18.33 13.33 -1.64
C ASN A 69 -19.40 13.64 -2.69
N GLU A 70 -19.73 12.68 -3.55
CA GLU A 70 -20.77 12.86 -4.57
C GLU A 70 -22.15 13.08 -3.93
N GLN A 71 -22.48 12.29 -2.90
CA GLN A 71 -23.71 12.47 -2.12
C GLN A 71 -23.76 13.83 -1.44
N LEU A 72 -22.68 14.25 -0.77
CA LEU A 72 -22.61 15.56 -0.11
C LEU A 72 -22.73 16.71 -1.10
N ARG A 73 -22.10 16.60 -2.28
CA ARG A 73 -22.22 17.59 -3.36
C ARG A 73 -23.65 17.67 -3.86
N SER A 74 -24.32 16.53 -4.05
CA SER A 74 -25.73 16.51 -4.42
C SER A 74 -26.59 17.21 -3.37
N HIS A 75 -26.37 16.94 -2.08
CA HIS A 75 -27.09 17.61 -0.99
C HIS A 75 -26.84 19.11 -0.95
N ILE A 76 -25.59 19.55 -1.12
CA ILE A 76 -25.24 20.97 -1.20
C ILE A 76 -25.93 21.63 -2.39
N ASN A 77 -25.95 20.99 -3.56
CA ASN A 77 -26.64 21.53 -4.73
C ASN A 77 -28.14 21.65 -4.47
N SER A 78 -28.78 20.62 -3.92
CA SER A 78 -30.20 20.68 -3.54
C SER A 78 -30.50 21.77 -2.51
N LEU A 79 -29.59 22.03 -1.57
CA LEU A 79 -29.72 23.10 -0.58
C LEU A 79 -29.42 24.50 -1.17
N LYS A 80 -28.48 24.62 -2.11
CA LYS A 80 -28.13 25.88 -2.78
C LYS A 80 -29.16 26.32 -3.80
N GLU A 81 -29.83 25.38 -4.45
CA GLU A 81 -30.89 25.66 -5.41
C GLU A 81 -32.17 26.17 -4.75
N GLU A 82 -32.27 26.16 -3.42
CA GLU A 82 -33.34 26.88 -2.73
C GLU A 82 -33.24 28.39 -3.01
N PRO A 83 -34.24 28.99 -3.68
CA PRO A 83 -34.24 30.40 -4.04
C PRO A 83 -34.01 31.32 -2.83
N PHE A 84 -34.41 30.85 -1.64
CA PHE A 84 -34.25 31.54 -0.38
C PHE A 84 -32.79 31.84 -0.02
N TYR A 85 -31.87 30.90 -0.21
CA TYR A 85 -30.45 31.13 0.13
C TYR A 85 -29.80 32.12 -0.84
N THR A 86 -30.15 32.02 -2.12
CA THR A 86 -29.66 32.95 -3.14
C THR A 86 -30.22 34.36 -2.90
N GLU A 87 -31.51 34.47 -2.58
CA GLU A 87 -32.17 35.74 -2.25
C GLU A 87 -31.62 36.36 -0.96
N LYS A 88 -31.40 35.54 0.08
CA LYS A 88 -30.79 35.99 1.33
C LYS A 88 -29.37 36.52 1.12
N TYR A 89 -28.53 35.80 0.39
CA TYR A 89 -27.16 36.23 0.09
C TYR A 89 -27.14 37.52 -0.75
N ALA A 90 -28.02 37.64 -1.75
CA ALA A 90 -28.17 38.87 -2.52
C ALA A 90 -28.60 40.08 -1.66
N ARG A 91 -29.48 39.85 -0.68
CA ARG A 91 -29.96 40.90 0.25
C ARG A 91 -28.92 41.30 1.30
N GLU A 92 -28.23 40.34 1.92
CA GLU A 92 -27.27 40.59 3.01
C GLU A 92 -25.92 41.11 2.50
N ASP A 93 -25.35 40.48 1.47
CA ASP A 93 -23.97 40.79 1.03
C ASP A 93 -23.92 41.85 -0.06
N PHE A 94 -24.98 41.95 -0.88
CA PHE A 94 -25.05 42.91 -2.00
C PHE A 94 -26.10 44.00 -1.81
N GLY A 95 -26.92 43.94 -0.76
CA GLY A 95 -27.98 44.93 -0.51
C GLY A 95 -29.03 44.99 -1.61
N LEU A 96 -29.19 43.94 -2.42
CA LEU A 96 -30.12 43.91 -3.54
C LEU A 96 -31.55 43.66 -3.05
N ALA A 97 -32.52 44.36 -3.65
CA ALA A 97 -33.95 44.21 -3.38
C ALA A 97 -34.70 44.01 -4.72
N LYS A 98 -35.90 43.42 -4.66
CA LYS A 98 -36.73 43.29 -5.87
C LYS A 98 -37.23 44.66 -6.33
N PRO A 99 -37.62 44.82 -7.62
CA PRO A 99 -38.05 46.11 -8.17
C PRO A 99 -39.22 46.77 -7.42
N ASP A 100 -39.99 45.99 -6.68
CA ASP A 100 -41.15 46.39 -5.87
C ASP A 100 -40.85 46.62 -4.38
N GLU A 101 -39.59 46.56 -3.97
CA GLU A 101 -39.16 46.68 -2.57
C GLU A 101 -38.30 47.94 -2.32
N TYR A 102 -38.43 48.52 -1.12
CA TYR A 102 -37.66 49.69 -0.69
C TYR A 102 -36.54 49.30 0.28
N ILE A 103 -35.33 49.81 0.05
CA ILE A 103 -34.18 49.61 0.94
C ILE A 103 -34.12 50.79 1.93
N PHE A 104 -34.20 50.51 3.23
CA PHE A 104 -34.03 51.50 4.28
C PHE A 104 -32.63 51.40 4.88
N GLN A 105 -31.75 52.35 4.55
CA GLN A 105 -30.47 52.52 5.22
C GLN A 105 -30.60 53.61 6.29
N TYR A 106 -30.24 53.28 7.53
CA TYR A 106 -30.16 54.25 8.61
C TYR A 106 -28.73 54.74 8.70
N ASP A 107 -28.52 56.05 8.52
CA ASP A 107 -27.24 56.68 8.88
C ASP A 107 -27.04 56.53 10.39
N ARG A 108 -25.85 56.04 10.78
CA ARG A 108 -25.50 55.79 12.18
C ARG A 108 -25.25 57.10 12.93
#